data_AF-A0A0F9TFW1-F1
#
_entry.id   AF-A0A0F9TFW1-F1
#
_cell.length_a   1.000
_cell.length_b   1.000
_cell.length_c   1.000
_cell.angle_alpha   90.00
_cell.angle_beta   90.00
_cell.angle_gamma   90.00
#
_symmetry.space_group_name_H-M   'P 1'
#
loop_
_entity.id
_entity.type
_entity.pdbx_description
1 polymer ?
#
loop_
_entity_poly.entity_id
_entity_poly.type
_entity_poly.pdbx_seq_one_letter_code
_entity_poly.pdbx_strand_id
1 'polypeptide(L)'
;MRSDRLLELAAHLKSDRRGHKFFDFTLFSAGQRDPKRHECGTAGCAFGELPVVWPEAWEFGQARGAFNSNLYSVRLKSHQRIFADSISARKGACEWFDLSENEIHALFYANRELLVDSPIKSLDATATAEEVADRFIAFVKWREEQADEGGA
;
A
#
# COMPACT_ATOMS: atom_id res chain seq x y z
N MET A 1 7.39 -14.80 -3.82
CA MET A 1 6.81 -13.87 -2.83
C MET A 1 7.76 -13.65 -1.68
N ARG A 2 7.93 -12.39 -1.25
CA ARG A 2 8.67 -11.99 -0.04
C ARG A 2 7.71 -11.80 1.14
N SER A 3 7.28 -12.91 1.75
CA SER A 3 6.32 -12.92 2.88
C SER A 3 6.79 -12.05 4.05
N ASP A 4 8.09 -12.11 4.35
CA ASP A 4 8.76 -11.36 5.40
C ASP A 4 8.51 -9.85 5.29
N ARG A 5 8.65 -9.30 4.08
CA ARG A 5 8.44 -7.87 3.81
C ARG A 5 6.97 -7.47 3.95
N LEU A 6 6.03 -8.31 3.51
CA LEU A 6 4.59 -8.05 3.68
C LEU A 6 4.19 -8.05 5.16
N LEU A 7 4.73 -8.99 5.94
CA LEU A 7 4.48 -9.09 7.38
C LEU A 7 5.12 -7.92 8.16
N GLU A 8 6.31 -7.48 7.75
CA GLU A 8 6.96 -6.29 8.31
C GLU A 8 6.11 -5.03 8.07
N LEU A 9 5.60 -4.84 6.84
CA LEU A 9 4.67 -3.74 6.54
C LEU A 9 3.39 -3.85 7.38
N ALA A 10 2.81 -5.05 7.51
CA ALA A 10 1.64 -5.27 8.35
C ALA A 10 1.90 -4.90 9.82
N ALA A 11 3.05 -5.28 10.36
CA ALA A 11 3.45 -4.92 11.72
C ALA A 11 3.59 -3.40 11.89
N HIS A 12 4.21 -2.73 10.91
CA HIS A 12 4.32 -1.26 10.91
C HIS A 12 2.95 -0.57 10.85
N LEU A 13 2.03 -1.05 10.03
CA LEU A 13 0.67 -0.51 9.91
C LEU A 13 -0.18 -0.69 11.17
N LYS A 14 0.16 -1.68 12.01
CA LYS A 14 -0.43 -1.86 13.35
C LYS A 14 0.30 -1.06 14.44
N SER A 15 1.43 -0.43 14.11
CA SER A 15 2.20 0.37 15.07
C SER A 15 1.67 1.79 15.24
N ASP A 16 2.14 2.48 16.27
CA ASP A 16 1.92 3.91 16.50
C ASP A 16 2.92 4.82 15.77
N ARG A 17 3.89 4.23 15.05
CA ARG A 17 5.02 4.90 14.37
C ARG A 17 4.78 5.20 12.89
N ARG A 18 3.52 5.25 12.48
CA ARG A 18 3.17 5.45 11.08
C ARG A 18 3.45 6.88 10.62
N GLY A 19 3.87 7.01 9.36
CA GLY A 19 4.27 8.23 8.68
C GLY A 19 3.17 9.27 8.53
N HIS A 20 1.89 8.92 8.69
CA HIS A 20 0.77 9.87 8.56
C HIS A 20 0.76 11.02 9.59
N LYS A 21 1.62 10.97 10.60
CA LYS A 21 1.92 12.13 11.45
C LYS A 21 2.65 13.24 10.67
N PHE A 22 3.51 12.85 9.73
CA PHE A 22 4.36 13.74 8.92
C PHE A 22 3.79 13.98 7.53
N PHE A 23 3.04 13.01 7.01
CA PHE A 23 2.57 12.94 5.64
C PHE A 23 1.04 12.94 5.56
N ASP A 24 0.51 13.67 4.58
CA ASP A 24 -0.90 13.63 4.18
C ASP A 24 -1.05 12.69 2.98
N PHE A 25 -1.59 11.49 3.24
CA PHE A 25 -1.83 10.46 2.23
C PHE A 25 -3.24 10.54 1.61
N THR A 26 -4.03 11.59 1.89
CA THR A 26 -5.39 11.79 1.34
C THR A 26 -5.45 11.98 -0.19
N LEU A 27 -4.29 11.93 -0.83
CA LEU A 27 -4.08 12.03 -2.27
C LEU A 27 -3.92 10.64 -2.93
N PHE A 28 -3.84 9.57 -2.12
CA PHE A 28 -3.79 8.17 -2.55
C PHE A 28 -5.14 7.45 -2.43
N SER A 29 -6.20 8.13 -1.97
CA SER A 29 -7.53 7.53 -1.88
C SER A 29 -8.25 7.57 -3.23
N ALA A 30 -8.48 6.41 -3.82
CA ALA A 30 -9.44 6.24 -4.91
C ALA A 30 -10.85 6.10 -4.30
N GLY A 31 -11.52 7.22 -3.98
CA GLY A 31 -12.86 7.20 -3.38
C GLY A 31 -13.44 8.57 -3.05
N GLN A 32 -14.74 8.62 -2.70
CA GLN A 32 -15.36 9.81 -2.11
C GLN A 32 -14.76 10.08 -0.74
N ARG A 33 -14.51 11.36 -0.44
CA ARG A 33 -13.84 11.81 0.78
C ARG A 33 -14.84 11.98 1.93
N ASP A 34 -14.65 11.26 3.03
CA ASP A 34 -15.25 11.52 4.34
C ASP A 34 -14.23 12.24 5.26
N PRO A 35 -14.39 13.55 5.50
CA PRO A 35 -13.49 14.32 6.36
C PRO A 35 -13.53 13.93 7.85
N LYS A 36 -14.48 13.07 8.27
CA LYS A 36 -14.60 12.57 9.65
C LYS A 36 -13.91 11.23 9.87
N ARG A 37 -13.44 10.57 8.82
CA ARG A 37 -12.70 9.31 8.89
C ARG A 37 -11.28 9.53 8.36
N HIS A 38 -10.29 8.93 9.01
CA HIS A 38 -8.92 8.92 8.47
C HIS A 38 -8.88 7.95 7.29
N GLU A 39 -9.24 8.46 6.12
CA GLU A 39 -9.16 7.75 4.85
C GLU A 39 -7.73 7.77 4.34
N CYS A 40 -6.85 6.99 4.98
CA CYS A 40 -5.54 6.76 4.38
C CYS A 40 -5.68 6.02 3.05
N GLY A 41 -6.81 5.32 2.83
CA GLY A 41 -7.00 4.40 1.71
C GLY A 41 -6.04 3.22 1.81
N THR A 42 -6.41 2.09 1.23
CA THR A 42 -5.51 0.92 1.11
C THR A 42 -4.17 1.30 0.47
N ALA A 43 -4.19 2.09 -0.60
CA ALA A 43 -2.98 2.49 -1.32
C ALA A 43 -2.15 3.51 -0.53
N GLY A 44 -2.79 4.49 0.12
CA GLY A 44 -2.05 5.49 0.91
C GLY A 44 -1.50 4.93 2.20
N CYS A 45 -2.23 4.03 2.87
CA CYS A 45 -1.69 3.31 4.02
C CYS A 45 -0.55 2.36 3.60
N ALA A 46 -0.68 1.61 2.49
CA ALA A 46 0.34 0.65 2.09
C ALA A 46 1.54 1.29 1.38
N PHE A 47 1.33 1.93 0.22
CA PHE A 47 2.40 2.57 -0.55
C PHE A 47 2.99 3.79 0.15
N GLY A 48 2.15 4.58 0.81
CA GLY A 48 2.60 5.81 1.48
C GLY A 48 3.56 5.56 2.62
N GLU A 49 3.51 4.37 3.23
CA GLU A 49 4.37 3.99 4.35
C GLU A 49 5.67 3.28 3.92
N LEU A 50 5.81 2.86 2.65
CA LEU A 50 7.02 2.15 2.21
C LEU A 50 8.32 2.95 2.48
N PRO A 51 8.42 4.26 2.22
CA PRO A 51 9.62 5.04 2.54
C PRO A 51 9.86 5.25 4.03
N VAL A 52 8.87 4.99 4.88
CA VAL A 52 9.01 5.06 6.33
C VAL A 52 9.56 3.75 6.88
N VAL A 53 9.10 2.62 6.33
CA VAL A 53 9.57 1.28 6.71
C VAL A 53 10.96 1.00 6.14
N TRP A 54 11.18 1.33 4.87
CA TRP A 54 12.42 1.02 4.13
C TRP A 54 12.99 2.26 3.42
N PRO A 55 13.47 3.27 4.16
CA PRO A 55 13.96 4.54 3.61
C PRO A 55 15.17 4.40 2.66
N GLU A 56 15.90 3.29 2.72
CA GLU A 56 17.05 2.98 1.86
C GLU A 56 16.64 2.44 0.47
N ALA A 57 15.44 1.87 0.37
CA ALA A 57 14.93 1.26 -0.86
C ALA A 57 13.79 2.08 -1.48
N TRP A 58 13.07 2.82 -0.64
CA TRP A 58 11.92 3.62 -1.02
C TRP A 58 12.17 5.06 -0.60
N GLU A 59 12.14 5.95 -1.58
CA GLU A 59 12.23 7.39 -1.34
C GLU A 59 10.93 8.08 -1.76
N PHE A 60 10.59 9.15 -1.05
CA PHE A 60 9.58 10.07 -1.55
C PHE A 60 10.20 10.85 -2.72
N GLY A 61 9.88 10.47 -3.95
CA GLY A 61 10.46 11.08 -5.15
C GLY A 61 10.10 12.56 -5.28
N GLN A 62 11.06 13.43 -5.63
CA GLN A 62 10.73 14.82 -6.00
C GLN A 62 9.97 14.83 -7.32
N ALA A 63 8.82 15.52 -7.37
CA ALA A 63 8.13 15.77 -8.64
C ALA A 63 9.05 16.54 -9.59
N ARG A 64 9.71 15.82 -10.51
CA ARG A 64 10.60 16.41 -11.50
C ARG A 64 9.77 17.12 -12.57
N GLY A 65 9.38 18.37 -12.29
CA GLY A 65 9.16 19.46 -13.27
C GLY A 65 8.15 19.28 -14.42
N ALA A 66 7.60 18.09 -14.65
CA ALA A 66 6.61 17.84 -15.68
C ALA A 66 5.33 17.35 -15.00
N PHE A 67 4.27 18.15 -15.14
CA PHE A 67 2.90 17.79 -14.82
C PHE A 67 2.43 16.63 -15.71
N ASN A 68 2.97 15.43 -15.50
CA ASN A 68 2.32 14.22 -15.99
C ASN A 68 1.18 13.91 -15.01
N SER A 69 -0.03 13.83 -15.54
CA SER A 69 -1.32 13.85 -14.85
C SER A 69 -1.63 12.67 -13.92
N ASN A 70 -0.65 11.87 -13.52
CA ASN A 70 -0.82 10.71 -12.65
C ASN A 70 -0.02 10.81 -11.34
N LEU A 71 0.47 11.98 -10.94
CA LEU A 71 1.30 12.12 -9.74
C LEU A 71 0.47 12.05 -8.45
N TYR A 72 0.71 11.03 -7.62
CA TYR A 72 0.18 10.98 -6.24
C TYR A 72 1.04 11.86 -5.35
N SER A 73 0.57 13.07 -5.05
CA SER A 73 1.26 13.98 -4.14
C SER A 73 1.14 13.47 -2.71
N VAL A 74 2.22 13.32 -1.94
CA VAL A 74 2.13 13.32 -0.47
C VAL A 74 2.39 14.76 -0.02
N ARG A 75 1.56 15.35 0.85
CA ARG A 75 1.84 16.70 1.40
C ARG A 75 2.48 16.56 2.78
N LEU A 76 3.67 17.12 2.98
CA LEU A 76 4.20 17.29 4.34
C LEU A 76 3.29 18.27 5.10
N LYS A 77 2.88 17.92 6.33
CA LYS A 77 2.03 18.84 7.13
C LYS A 77 2.71 20.18 7.42
N SER A 78 4.05 20.20 7.46
CA SER A 78 4.85 21.40 7.74
C SER A 78 5.21 22.23 6.50
N HIS A 79 5.19 21.68 5.28
CA HIS A 79 5.55 22.39 4.05
C HIS A 79 4.85 21.78 2.82
N GLN A 80 4.40 22.60 1.87
CA GLN A 80 3.93 22.10 0.57
C GLN A 80 5.09 21.54 -0.25
N ARG A 81 5.40 20.25 -0.07
CA ARG A 81 6.19 19.47 -1.03
C ARG A 81 5.30 18.38 -1.59
N ILE A 82 5.34 18.23 -2.91
CA ILE A 82 4.60 17.22 -3.68
C ILE A 82 5.60 16.14 -4.07
N PHE A 83 5.31 14.91 -3.68
CA PHE A 83 6.10 13.75 -4.08
C PHE A 83 5.45 13.04 -5.28
N ALA A 84 6.26 12.41 -6.12
CA ALA A 84 5.86 11.57 -7.25
C ALA A 84 6.19 10.12 -6.88
N ASP A 85 5.34 9.12 -7.11
CA ASP A 85 5.34 8.37 -8.36
C ASP A 85 4.17 7.36 -8.41
N SER A 86 3.52 7.19 -9.55
CA SER A 86 2.38 6.26 -9.73
C SER A 86 2.62 5.10 -10.69
N ILE A 87 3.67 5.15 -11.51
CA ILE A 87 3.99 4.06 -12.46
C ILE A 87 5.19 3.25 -11.97
N SER A 88 6.18 3.93 -11.37
CA SER A 88 7.33 3.31 -10.72
C SER A 88 6.96 2.55 -9.46
N ALA A 89 6.10 3.13 -8.59
CA ALA A 89 5.80 2.55 -7.29
C ALA A 89 5.13 1.17 -7.41
N ARG A 90 4.20 1.01 -8.36
CA ARG A 90 3.54 -0.27 -8.61
C ARG A 90 4.52 -1.33 -9.10
N LYS A 91 5.31 -1.03 -10.14
CA LYS A 91 6.31 -1.96 -10.67
C LYS A 91 7.40 -2.28 -9.63
N GLY A 92 7.87 -1.25 -8.93
CA GLY A 92 8.81 -1.38 -7.83
C GLY A 92 8.26 -2.24 -6.70
N ALA A 93 6.96 -2.17 -6.40
CA ALA A 93 6.35 -3.03 -5.39
C ALA A 93 6.18 -4.47 -5.87
N CYS A 94 5.83 -4.70 -7.14
CA CYS A 94 5.88 -6.05 -7.72
C CYS A 94 7.27 -6.67 -7.53
N GLU A 95 8.33 -5.93 -7.87
CA GLU A 95 9.73 -6.38 -7.73
C GLU A 95 10.14 -6.52 -6.26
N TRP A 96 9.77 -5.58 -5.39
CA TRP A 96 10.17 -5.56 -3.98
C TRP A 96 9.49 -6.65 -3.16
N PHE A 97 8.21 -6.90 -3.39
CA PHE A 97 7.45 -7.94 -2.69
C PHE A 97 7.46 -9.28 -3.43
N ASP A 98 8.02 -9.34 -4.63
CA ASP A 98 8.00 -10.51 -5.52
C ASP A 98 6.56 -11.02 -5.72
N LEU A 99 5.71 -10.09 -6.17
CA LEU A 99 4.27 -10.25 -6.41
C LEU A 99 3.92 -9.90 -7.85
N SER A 100 2.88 -10.53 -8.38
CA SER A 100 2.28 -10.15 -9.67
C SER A 100 1.55 -8.81 -9.59
N GLU A 101 1.29 -8.19 -10.75
CA GLU A 101 0.51 -6.93 -10.79
C GLU A 101 -0.89 -7.10 -10.19
N ASN A 102 -1.53 -8.26 -10.40
CA ASN A 102 -2.86 -8.56 -9.87
C ASN A 102 -2.84 -8.67 -8.34
N GLU A 103 -1.81 -9.28 -7.76
CA GLU A 103 -1.63 -9.36 -6.31
C GLU A 103 -1.37 -8.00 -5.71
N ILE A 104 -0.49 -7.18 -6.31
CA ILE A 104 -0.30 -5.80 -5.88
C ILE A 104 -1.60 -5.01 -5.98
N HIS A 105 -2.38 -5.17 -7.05
CA HIS A 105 -3.67 -4.51 -7.17
C HIS A 105 -4.65 -4.94 -6.07
N ALA A 106 -4.77 -6.23 -5.81
CA ALA A 106 -5.66 -6.77 -4.77
C ALA A 106 -5.24 -6.36 -3.35
N LEU A 107 -3.93 -6.28 -3.10
CA LEU A 107 -3.36 -6.04 -1.78
C LEU A 107 -3.14 -4.57 -1.46
N PHE A 108 -2.96 -3.71 -2.45
CA PHE A 108 -2.63 -2.30 -2.22
C PHE A 108 -3.74 -1.35 -2.67
N TYR A 109 -4.75 -1.80 -3.43
CA TYR A 109 -5.86 -0.93 -3.87
C TYR A 109 -7.19 -1.33 -3.23
N ALA A 110 -8.12 -0.38 -3.17
CA ALA A 110 -9.46 -0.56 -2.61
C ALA A 110 -10.44 -0.92 -3.73
N ASN A 111 -11.53 -1.61 -3.37
CA ASN A 111 -12.61 -1.99 -4.30
C ASN A 111 -12.09 -2.75 -5.53
N ARG A 112 -11.17 -3.69 -5.30
CA ARG A 112 -10.55 -4.52 -6.33
C ARG A 112 -10.63 -5.97 -5.91
N GLU A 113 -11.67 -6.65 -6.37
CA GLU A 113 -11.76 -8.12 -6.37
C GLU A 113 -10.94 -8.62 -7.56
N LEU A 114 -9.73 -9.12 -7.32
CA LEU A 114 -8.83 -9.48 -8.43
C LEU A 114 -8.12 -10.82 -8.26
N LEU A 115 -8.21 -11.46 -7.09
CA LEU A 115 -7.63 -12.78 -6.90
C LEU A 115 -8.75 -13.82 -7.02
N VAL A 116 -8.82 -14.46 -8.18
CA VAL A 116 -9.70 -15.61 -8.44
C VAL A 116 -9.40 -16.68 -7.38
N ASP A 117 -10.44 -17.22 -6.75
CA ASP A 117 -10.37 -18.25 -5.70
C ASP A 117 -9.67 -17.86 -4.39
N SER A 118 -9.34 -16.58 -4.21
CA SER A 118 -8.80 -16.11 -2.94
C SER A 118 -9.92 -15.84 -1.92
N PRO A 119 -9.80 -16.32 -0.67
CA PRO A 119 -10.74 -15.98 0.40
C PRO A 119 -10.59 -14.52 0.89
N ILE A 120 -9.64 -13.77 0.33
CA ILE A 120 -9.28 -12.43 0.80
C ILE A 120 -10.27 -11.43 0.25
N LYS A 121 -11.04 -10.83 1.16
CA LYS A 121 -12.04 -9.82 0.83
C LYS A 121 -11.37 -8.54 0.32
N SER A 122 -11.99 -7.92 -0.68
CA SER A 122 -11.65 -6.55 -1.05
C SER A 122 -11.91 -5.62 0.14
N LEU A 123 -10.99 -4.70 0.38
CA LEU A 123 -11.18 -3.62 1.34
C LEU A 123 -11.83 -2.42 0.66
N ASP A 124 -12.62 -1.68 1.43
CA ASP A 124 -13.19 -0.42 0.97
C ASP A 124 -12.14 0.72 0.97
N ALA A 125 -12.48 1.86 0.40
CA ALA A 125 -11.59 3.02 0.35
C ALA A 125 -11.40 3.68 1.74
N THR A 126 -12.22 3.32 2.72
CA THR A 126 -12.20 3.81 4.11
C THR A 126 -11.50 2.87 5.07
N ALA A 127 -10.90 1.78 4.58
CA ALA A 127 -10.26 0.77 5.39
C ALA A 127 -9.15 1.38 6.25
N THR A 128 -9.15 0.97 7.52
CA THR A 128 -8.17 1.34 8.51
C THR A 128 -6.83 0.67 8.21
N ALA A 129 -5.73 1.22 8.73
CA ALA A 129 -4.42 0.58 8.60
C ALA A 129 -4.39 -0.84 9.20
N GLU A 130 -5.19 -1.09 10.25
CA GLU A 130 -5.30 -2.41 10.87
C GLU A 130 -5.96 -3.41 9.91
N GLU A 131 -7.06 -3.03 9.25
CA GLU A 131 -7.70 -3.86 8.23
C GLU A 131 -6.79 -4.11 7.03
N VAL A 132 -6.01 -3.11 6.61
CA VAL A 132 -4.98 -3.27 5.55
C VAL A 132 -3.90 -4.26 5.99
N ALA A 133 -3.42 -4.17 7.23
CA ALA A 133 -2.43 -5.10 7.79
C ALA A 133 -2.98 -6.53 7.88
N ASP A 134 -4.21 -6.69 8.36
CA ASP A 134 -4.87 -7.99 8.44
C ASP A 134 -5.03 -8.64 7.07
N ARG A 135 -5.30 -7.83 6.03
CA ARG A 135 -5.33 -8.31 4.64
C ARG A 135 -3.97 -8.88 4.20
N PHE A 136 -2.86 -8.22 4.52
CA PHE A 136 -1.53 -8.76 4.20
C PHE A 136 -1.23 -10.07 4.91
N ILE A 137 -1.59 -10.15 6.21
CA ILE A 137 -1.40 -11.37 7.00
C ILE A 137 -2.24 -12.52 6.42
N ALA A 138 -3.51 -12.27 6.10
CA ALA A 138 -4.39 -13.25 5.48
C ALA A 138 -3.87 -13.70 4.10
N PHE A 139 -3.32 -12.77 3.31
CA PHE A 139 -2.73 -13.10 2.01
C PHE A 139 -1.51 -14.00 2.11
N VAL A 140 -0.58 -13.67 2.99
CA VAL A 140 0.62 -14.49 3.22
C VAL A 140 0.22 -15.89 3.64
N LYS A 141 -0.69 -16.02 4.61
CA LYS A 141 -1.19 -17.32 5.08
C LYS A 141 -1.82 -18.14 3.94
N TRP A 142 -2.71 -17.54 3.15
CA TRP A 142 -3.36 -18.23 2.03
C TRP A 142 -2.35 -18.70 0.99
N ARG A 143 -1.36 -17.87 0.64
CA ARG A 143 -0.31 -18.22 -0.33
C ARG A 143 0.59 -19.37 0.16
N GLU A 144 0.87 -19.43 1.46
CA GLU A 144 1.65 -20.49 2.08
C GLU A 144 0.87 -21.82 2.07
N GLU A 145 -0.42 -21.80 2.43
CA GLU A 145 -1.30 -22.98 2.35
C GLU A 145 -1.38 -23.56 0.94
N GLN A 146 -1.49 -22.71 -0.10
CA GLN A 146 -1.50 -23.14 -1.50
C GLN A 146 -0.16 -23.74 -1.97
N ALA A 147 0.97 -23.31 -1.40
CA ALA A 147 2.28 -23.86 -1.73
C ALA A 147 2.47 -25.26 -1.15
N ASP A 148 1.94 -25.51 0.06
CA ASP A 148 1.98 -26.81 0.73
C ASP A 148 1.09 -27.85 0.02
N GLU A 149 -0.07 -27.44 -0.51
CA GLU A 149 -0.99 -28.31 -1.25
C GLU A 149 -0.46 -28.71 -2.65
N GLY A 150 0.36 -27.87 -3.28
CA GLY A 150 0.95 -28.12 -4.60
C GLY A 150 2.28 -28.90 -4.58
N GLY A 151 2.80 -29.22 -3.39
CA GLY A 151 4.09 -29.89 -3.19
C GLY A 151 4.03 -31.36 -2.75
N ALA A 152 2.84 -31.95 -2.69
CA ALA A 152 2.58 -33.36 -2.36
C ALA A 152 2.26 -34.19 -3.62
#